data_AF-A0A175RPK6-F1
#
_entry.id   AF-A0A175RPK6-F1
#
_cell.length_a   1.000
_cell.length_b   1.000
_cell.length_c   1.000
_cell.angle_alpha   90.00
_cell.angle_beta   90.00
_cell.angle_gamma   90.00
#
_symmetry.space_group_name_H-M   'P 1'
#
loop_
_entity.id
_entity.type
_entity.pdbx_description
1 polymer ?
#
loop_
_entity_poly.entity_id
_entity_poly.type
_entity_poly.pdbx_seq_one_letter_code
_entity_poly.pdbx_strand_id
1 'polypeptide(L)'
;MKRILIALTILPAIVGAPALAQDHSAHGGAHSPASQAYMKAMKRMDADMSSMPMSGQPGVDFARMMIPHHQSAIDMAKAYLASGENDPTIRKIAEDVVASQEREIGELRDWLKSKGAQ
;
A
#
# COMPACT_ATOMS: atom_id res chain seq x y z
N MET A 1 6.73 69.16 20.06
CA MET A 1 7.29 69.56 18.75
C MET A 1 7.26 68.34 17.83
N LYS A 2 6.65 68.43 16.63
CA LYS A 2 6.93 67.69 15.36
C LYS A 2 6.94 66.13 15.42
N ARG A 3 6.30 65.29 14.58
CA ARG A 3 5.63 65.27 13.24
C ARG A 3 4.88 63.90 13.18
N ILE A 4 3.61 63.77 12.77
CA ILE A 4 3.04 63.59 11.41
C ILE A 4 3.52 62.33 10.62
N LEU A 5 2.54 61.42 10.40
CA LEU A 5 2.25 60.46 9.29
C LEU A 5 3.35 59.44 8.88
N ILE A 6 3.06 58.20 8.46
CA ILE A 6 2.23 57.75 7.31
C ILE A 6 1.85 56.27 7.51
N ALA A 7 0.57 55.94 7.29
CA ALA A 7 0.11 54.58 7.05
C ALA A 7 0.41 54.19 5.60
N LEU A 8 1.08 53.06 5.38
CA LEU A 8 1.21 52.43 4.07
C LEU A 8 0.77 50.98 4.17
N THR A 9 -0.44 50.73 3.71
CA THR A 9 -0.99 49.41 3.44
C THR A 9 -0.19 48.78 2.30
N ILE A 10 0.46 47.65 2.57
CA ILE A 10 0.98 46.75 1.53
C ILE A 10 0.12 45.50 1.57
N LEU A 11 -0.67 45.31 0.53
CA LEU A 11 -1.41 44.09 0.26
C LEU A 11 -0.44 43.10 -0.41
N PRO A 12 -0.09 41.94 0.17
CA PRO A 12 0.62 40.93 -0.58
C PRO A 12 -0.39 40.18 -1.46
N ALA A 13 -0.29 40.40 -2.77
CA ALA A 13 -0.84 39.50 -3.77
C ALA A 13 -0.19 38.12 -3.59
N ILE A 14 -0.95 37.16 -3.06
CA ILE A 14 -0.51 35.76 -3.02
C ILE A 14 -0.67 35.21 -4.43
N VAL A 15 0.44 35.21 -5.16
CA VAL A 15 0.63 34.48 -6.42
C VAL A 15 0.40 33.00 -6.14
N GLY A 16 -0.50 32.38 -6.88
CA GLY A 16 -0.75 30.94 -6.81
C GLY A 16 0.51 30.17 -7.18
N ALA A 17 1.08 29.44 -6.22
CA ALA A 17 2.08 28.44 -6.50
C ALA A 17 1.43 27.25 -7.23
N PRO A 18 2.06 26.68 -8.26
CA PRO A 18 1.58 25.42 -8.82
C PRO A 18 1.67 24.36 -7.74
N ALA A 19 0.59 23.60 -7.57
CA ALA A 19 0.61 22.40 -6.76
C ALA A 19 1.69 21.46 -7.33
N LEU A 20 2.84 21.40 -6.67
CA LEU A 20 3.83 20.37 -6.94
C LEU A 20 3.13 19.05 -6.62
N ALA A 21 2.92 18.24 -7.65
CA ALA A 21 2.58 16.84 -7.46
C ALA A 21 3.59 16.26 -6.47
N GLN A 22 3.10 15.85 -5.30
CA GLN A 22 3.93 15.34 -4.23
C GLN A 22 4.46 13.98 -4.70
N ASP A 23 5.68 13.97 -5.22
CA ASP A 23 6.39 12.75 -5.59
C ASP A 23 6.66 11.95 -4.31
N HIS A 24 5.94 10.85 -4.11
CA HIS A 24 6.08 9.97 -2.95
C HIS A 24 7.36 9.08 -3.01
N SER A 25 8.37 9.47 -3.78
CA SER A 25 9.52 8.60 -4.10
C SER A 25 10.76 8.75 -3.19
N ALA A 26 10.67 9.38 -2.01
CA ALA A 26 11.88 9.58 -1.19
C ALA A 26 11.66 9.41 0.32
N HIS A 27 11.52 8.17 0.79
CA HIS A 27 11.84 7.82 2.18
C HIS A 27 13.24 7.19 2.23
N GLY A 28 14.27 8.05 2.24
CA GLY A 28 15.68 7.72 2.34
C GLY A 28 16.08 7.35 3.77
N GLY A 29 15.94 6.07 4.11
CA GLY A 29 16.64 5.41 5.22
C GLY A 29 17.24 4.10 4.71
N ALA A 30 18.28 3.59 5.36
CA ALA A 30 18.76 2.24 5.08
C ALA A 30 17.67 1.23 5.45
N HIS A 31 16.87 0.83 4.45
CA HIS A 31 15.81 -0.15 4.63
C HIS A 31 16.43 -1.51 4.93
N SER A 32 16.00 -2.16 6.02
CA SER A 32 16.38 -3.55 6.28
C SER A 32 16.03 -4.44 5.09
N PRO A 33 16.69 -5.60 4.88
CA PRO A 33 16.30 -6.53 3.82
C PRO A 33 14.80 -6.88 3.86
N ALA A 34 14.21 -7.02 5.05
CA ALA A 34 12.78 -7.24 5.22
C ALA A 34 11.95 -6.03 4.77
N SER A 35 12.33 -4.81 5.16
CA SER A 35 11.66 -3.58 4.73
C SER A 35 11.68 -3.41 3.20
N GLN A 36 12.79 -3.75 2.54
CA GLN A 36 12.88 -3.77 1.07
C GLN A 36 11.95 -4.83 0.45
N ALA A 37 11.88 -6.02 1.07
CA ALA A 37 10.97 -7.07 0.64
C ALA A 37 9.49 -6.65 0.77
N TYR A 38 9.12 -5.91 1.82
CA TYR A 38 7.76 -5.38 1.98
C TYR A 38 7.39 -4.43 0.85
N MET A 39 8.29 -3.49 0.51
CA MET A 39 8.08 -2.57 -0.60
C MET A 39 7.97 -3.29 -1.94
N LYS A 40 8.77 -4.35 -2.14
CA LYS A 40 8.68 -5.18 -3.33
C LYS A 40 7.34 -5.92 -3.42
N ALA A 41 6.84 -6.48 -2.31
CA ALA A 41 5.55 -7.16 -2.25
C ALA A 41 4.40 -6.19 -2.60
N MET A 42 4.37 -5.03 -1.94
CA MET A 42 3.35 -4.00 -2.19
C MET A 42 3.39 -3.46 -3.62
N LYS A 43 4.58 -3.25 -4.19
CA LYS A 43 4.73 -2.81 -5.58
C LYS A 43 4.21 -3.86 -6.57
N ARG A 44 4.45 -5.14 -6.30
CA ARG A 44 3.92 -6.23 -7.13
C ARG A 44 2.40 -6.28 -7.05
N MET A 45 1.84 -6.20 -5.85
CA MET A 45 0.39 -6.16 -5.64
C MET A 45 -0.25 -4.99 -6.39
N ASP A 46 0.32 -3.79 -6.31
CA ASP A 46 -0.16 -2.62 -7.04
C ASP A 46 -0.16 -2.83 -8.55
N ALA A 47 0.92 -3.42 -9.10
CA ALA A 47 0.99 -3.76 -10.52
C ALA A 47 -0.04 -4.83 -10.93
N ASP A 48 -0.21 -5.88 -10.12
CA ASP A 48 -1.17 -6.97 -10.39
C ASP A 48 -2.62 -6.45 -10.31
N MET A 49 -2.93 -5.57 -9.36
CA MET A 49 -4.26 -4.98 -9.19
C MET A 49 -4.58 -3.89 -10.22
N SER A 50 -3.62 -3.04 -10.56
CA SER A 50 -3.83 -1.95 -11.54
C SER A 50 -3.96 -2.44 -12.99
N SER A 51 -3.38 -3.60 -13.30
CA SER A 51 -3.51 -4.24 -14.62
C SER A 51 -4.76 -5.12 -14.76
N MET A 52 -5.53 -5.30 -13.68
CA MET A 52 -6.65 -6.22 -13.65
C MET A 52 -7.90 -5.64 -14.32
N PRO A 53 -8.45 -6.28 -15.38
CA PRO A 53 -9.67 -5.82 -16.00
C PRO A 53 -10.87 -6.10 -15.08
N MET A 54 -11.60 -5.03 -14.75
CA MET A 54 -12.84 -5.13 -13.96
C MET A 54 -13.95 -5.72 -14.83
N SER A 55 -14.57 -6.80 -14.36
CA SER A 55 -15.64 -7.49 -15.07
C SER A 55 -16.99 -6.81 -14.92
N GLY A 56 -17.14 -5.91 -13.93
CA GLY A 56 -18.41 -5.30 -13.55
C GLY A 56 -19.27 -6.22 -12.69
N GLN A 57 -18.79 -7.42 -12.35
CA GLN A 57 -19.43 -8.33 -11.41
C GLN A 57 -18.73 -8.21 -10.06
N PRO A 58 -19.36 -7.58 -9.04
CA PRO A 58 -18.66 -7.21 -7.80
C PRO A 58 -18.01 -8.39 -7.08
N GLY A 59 -18.64 -9.57 -7.08
CA GLY A 59 -18.05 -10.76 -6.46
C GLY A 59 -16.82 -11.30 -7.19
N VAL A 60 -16.84 -11.29 -8.52
CA VAL A 60 -15.69 -11.70 -9.35
C VAL A 60 -14.55 -10.72 -9.17
N ASP A 61 -14.87 -9.42 -9.22
CA ASP A 61 -13.88 -8.37 -9.07
C ASP A 61 -13.26 -8.38 -7.66
N PHE A 62 -14.07 -8.57 -6.61
CA PHE A 62 -13.58 -8.75 -5.24
C PHE A 62 -12.62 -9.94 -5.14
N ALA A 63 -13.02 -11.11 -5.64
CA ALA A 63 -12.19 -12.31 -5.53
C ALA A 63 -10.88 -12.18 -6.30
N ARG A 64 -10.91 -11.63 -7.52
CA ARG A 64 -9.71 -11.40 -8.31
C ARG A 64 -8.78 -10.39 -7.64
N MET A 65 -9.31 -9.30 -7.08
CA MET A 65 -8.52 -8.27 -6.39
C MET A 65 -7.95 -8.73 -5.05
N MET A 66 -8.66 -9.60 -4.32
CA MET A 66 -8.17 -10.09 -3.02
C MET A 66 -7.06 -11.13 -3.14
N ILE A 67 -6.93 -11.84 -4.25
CA ILE A 67 -5.81 -12.79 -4.44
C ILE A 67 -4.44 -12.10 -4.40
N PRO A 68 -4.13 -11.07 -5.23
CA PRO A 68 -2.84 -10.39 -5.16
C PRO A 68 -2.69 -9.57 -3.87
N HIS A 69 -3.78 -9.01 -3.33
CA HIS A 69 -3.75 -8.33 -2.03
C HIS A 69 -3.30 -9.27 -0.90
N HIS A 70 -3.89 -10.46 -0.83
CA HIS A 70 -3.52 -11.48 0.13
C HIS A 70 -2.10 -12.01 -0.09
N GLN A 71 -1.69 -12.18 -1.35
CA GLN A 71 -0.32 -12.59 -1.66
C GLN A 71 0.71 -11.58 -1.14
N SER A 72 0.44 -10.27 -1.24
CA SER A 72 1.32 -9.24 -0.68
C SER A 72 1.51 -9.40 0.83
N ALA A 73 0.42 -9.61 1.55
CA ALA A 73 0.45 -9.78 3.00
C ALA A 73 1.22 -11.05 3.42
N ILE A 74 1.06 -12.15 2.67
CA ILE A 74 1.84 -13.38 2.86
C ILE A 74 3.33 -13.12 2.63
N ASP A 75 3.68 -12.43 1.55
CA ASP A 75 5.07 -12.13 1.20
C ASP A 75 5.73 -11.24 2.28
N MET A 76 4.99 -10.27 2.81
CA MET A 76 5.44 -9.43 3.93
C MET A 76 5.62 -10.24 5.22
N ALA A 77 4.65 -11.07 5.59
CA ALA A 77 4.74 -11.92 6.77
C ALA A 77 5.93 -12.88 6.69
N LYS A 78 6.17 -13.49 5.52
CA LYS A 78 7.34 -14.36 5.28
C LYS A 78 8.65 -13.59 5.39
N ALA A 79 8.70 -12.35 4.89
CA ALA A 79 9.87 -11.49 5.03
C ALA A 79 10.15 -11.11 6.50
N TYR A 80 9.12 -10.87 7.32
CA TYR A 80 9.28 -10.68 8.77
C TYR A 80 9.88 -11.93 9.42
N LEU A 81 9.29 -13.10 9.15
CA LEU A 81 9.74 -14.38 9.73
C LEU A 81 11.18 -14.75 9.34
N ALA A 82 11.66 -14.26 8.20
CA ALA A 82 13.03 -14.43 7.73
C ALA A 82 14.01 -13.34 8.23
N SER A 83 13.53 -12.27 8.85
CA SER A 83 14.35 -11.11 9.25
C SER A 83 15.31 -11.40 10.42
N GLY A 84 15.02 -12.44 11.20
CA GLY A 84 15.71 -12.74 12.46
C GLY A 84 15.13 -12.02 13.68
N GLU A 85 14.17 -11.09 13.49
CA GLU A 85 13.39 -10.53 14.58
C GLU A 85 12.46 -11.60 15.17
N ASN A 86 12.33 -11.63 16.50
CA ASN A 86 11.64 -12.70 17.22
C ASN A 86 10.72 -12.15 18.34
N ASP A 87 10.08 -11.00 18.11
CA ASP A 87 9.01 -10.58 19.01
C ASP A 87 7.88 -11.64 18.97
N PRO A 88 7.53 -12.28 20.10
CA PRO A 88 6.57 -13.38 20.09
C PRO A 88 5.19 -13.01 19.56
N THR A 89 4.77 -11.75 19.78
CA THR A 89 3.46 -11.27 19.35
C THR A 89 3.45 -11.09 17.83
N ILE A 90 4.45 -10.39 17.29
CA ILE A 90 4.53 -10.13 15.86
C ILE A 90 4.80 -11.41 15.07
N ARG A 91 5.65 -12.31 15.59
CA ARG A 91 5.87 -13.63 14.99
C ARG A 91 4.57 -14.42 14.87
N LYS A 92 3.78 -14.49 15.94
CA LYS A 92 2.48 -15.19 15.91
C LYS A 92 1.54 -14.56 14.87
N ILE A 93 1.46 -13.23 14.81
CA ILE A 93 0.65 -12.53 13.81
C ILE A 93 1.11 -12.88 12.38
N ALA A 94 2.43 -12.90 12.13
CA ALA A 94 2.95 -13.24 10.81
C ALA A 94 2.64 -14.69 10.41
N GLU A 95 2.77 -15.64 11.34
CA GLU A 95 2.38 -17.04 11.12
C GLU A 95 0.88 -17.18 10.84
N ASP A 96 0.04 -16.50 11.62
CA ASP A 96 -1.42 -16.49 11.44
C ASP A 96 -1.80 -15.88 10.08
N VAL A 97 -1.15 -14.79 9.66
CA VAL A 97 -1.36 -14.14 8.35
C VAL A 97 -1.03 -15.10 7.21
N VAL A 98 0.09 -15.82 7.27
CA VAL A 98 0.45 -16.79 6.23
C VAL A 98 -0.62 -17.87 6.15
N ALA A 99 -0.98 -18.48 7.28
CA ALA A 99 -1.92 -19.59 7.32
C ALA A 99 -3.33 -19.18 6.87
N SER A 100 -3.83 -18.02 7.32
CA SER A 100 -5.18 -17.56 6.98
C SER A 100 -5.28 -17.14 5.52
N GLN A 101 -4.31 -16.37 5.04
CA GLN A 101 -4.40 -15.79 3.70
C GLN A 101 -4.05 -16.79 2.61
N GLU A 102 -3.21 -17.80 2.87
CA GLU A 102 -3.03 -18.92 1.94
C GLU A 102 -4.33 -19.73 1.78
N ARG A 103 -5.06 -19.96 2.88
CA ARG A 103 -6.38 -20.61 2.84
C ARG A 103 -7.39 -19.77 2.05
N GLU A 104 -7.48 -18.48 2.35
CA GLU A 104 -8.41 -17.56 1.67
C GLU A 104 -8.10 -17.46 0.17
N ILE A 105 -6.83 -17.44 -0.26
CA ILE A 105 -6.48 -17.52 -1.68
C ILE A 105 -7.02 -18.80 -2.33
N GLY A 106 -6.92 -19.95 -1.64
CA GLY A 106 -7.50 -21.21 -2.10
C GLY A 106 -9.01 -21.11 -2.29
N GLU A 107 -9.71 -20.62 -1.26
CA GLU A 107 -11.16 -20.43 -1.26
C GLU A 107 -11.62 -19.49 -2.39
N LEU A 108 -10.92 -18.37 -2.61
CA LEU A 108 -11.23 -17.41 -3.67
C LEU A 108 -11.00 -18.00 -5.07
N ARG A 109 -9.92 -18.77 -5.26
CA ARG A 109 -9.64 -19.46 -6.53
C ARG A 109 -10.67 -20.53 -6.84
N ASP A 110 -11.04 -21.32 -5.86
CA ASP A 110 -12.08 -22.35 -6.01
C ASP A 110 -13.44 -21.71 -6.29
N TRP A 111 -13.75 -20.60 -5.61
CA TRP A 111 -14.95 -19.83 -5.87
C TRP A 111 -14.97 -19.28 -7.31
N LEU A 112 -13.89 -18.66 -7.79
CA LEU A 112 -13.79 -18.17 -9.18
C LEU A 112 -13.97 -19.30 -10.19
N LYS A 113 -13.36 -20.47 -9.94
CA LYS A 113 -13.54 -21.66 -10.77
C LYS A 113 -15.00 -22.12 -10.80
N SER A 114 -15.68 -22.12 -9.65
CA SER A 114 -17.11 -22.46 -9.56
C SER A 114 -18.03 -21.50 -10.34
N LYS A 115 -17.55 -20.28 -10.63
CA LYS A 115 -18.27 -19.28 -11.43
C LYS A 115 -17.84 -19.26 -12.91
N GLY A 116 -16.89 -20.10 -13.32
CA GLY A 116 -16.30 -20.04 -14.66
C GLY A 116 -15.55 -18.74 -14.94
N ALA A 117 -15.03 -18.09 -13.88
CA ALA A 117 -14.41 -16.76 -13.93
C ALA A 117 -12.89 -16.79 -13.63
N GLN A 118 -12.25 -17.94 -13.84
CA GLN A 118 -10.82 -18.14 -13.61
C GLN A 118 -9.97 -17.23 -14.51
#